data_AF-A0A9D9SPD0-F1
#
_entry.id   AF-A0A9D9SPD0-F1
#
_cell.length_a   1.000
_cell.length_b   1.000
_cell.length_c   1.000
_cell.angle_alpha   90.00
_cell.angle_beta   90.00
_cell.angle_gamma   90.00
#
_symmetry.space_group_name_H-M   'P 1'
#
loop_
_entity.id
_entity.type
_entity.pdbx_description
1 polymer ?
#
loop_
_entity_poly.entity_id
_entity_poly.type
_entity_poly.pdbx_seq_one_letter_code
_entity_poly.pdbx_strand_id
1 'polypeptide(L)'
;MRLALFVLSIASSLPALAQTQPAESSRIEFPSVAVALKELQARDGNGTVVVHADGWTIINEPLASAQWSFAPDGHHAYPSVVRRIIRRSSAGSVSVETASLCEAPQAECSKLLSEFAAMDERITQSIKARGRQGSTQPAQ
;
A
#
# COMPACT_ATOMS: atom_id res chain seq x y z
N MET A 1 -8.82 55.87 46.54
CA MET A 1 -8.19 54.68 47.17
C MET A 1 -8.05 53.61 46.11
N ARG A 2 -6.79 53.33 45.74
CA ARG A 2 -6.17 52.29 44.90
C ARG A 2 -7.04 51.42 43.95
N LEU A 3 -6.75 51.64 42.67
CA LEU A 3 -6.98 50.82 41.47
C LEU A 3 -6.50 49.35 41.68
N ALA A 4 -7.38 48.37 41.52
CA ALA A 4 -7.02 46.95 41.53
C ALA A 4 -6.84 46.46 40.08
N LEU A 5 -5.57 46.25 39.70
CA LEU A 5 -5.17 45.65 38.43
C LEU A 5 -5.53 44.16 38.42
N PHE A 6 -6.42 43.75 37.51
CA PHE A 6 -6.65 42.35 37.18
C PHE A 6 -5.44 41.81 36.40
N VAL A 7 -4.65 40.94 37.01
CA VAL A 7 -3.53 40.25 36.37
C VAL A 7 -4.08 39.09 35.53
N LEU A 8 -4.01 39.21 34.21
CA LEU A 8 -4.37 38.19 33.24
C LEU A 8 -3.30 37.08 33.25
N SER A 9 -3.63 35.91 33.82
CA SER A 9 -2.76 34.72 33.76
C SER A 9 -3.04 33.96 32.47
N ILE A 10 -2.15 34.08 31.48
CA ILE A 10 -2.22 33.33 30.23
C ILE A 10 -1.48 32.01 30.44
N ALA A 11 -2.22 30.92 30.65
CA ALA A 11 -1.68 29.56 30.66
C ALA A 11 -1.39 29.14 29.20
N SER A 12 -0.12 29.08 28.82
CA SER A 12 0.31 28.66 27.49
C SER A 12 0.36 27.12 27.41
N SER A 13 -0.66 26.49 26.84
CA SER A 13 -0.65 25.07 26.49
C SER A 13 0.24 24.85 25.26
N LEU A 14 1.38 24.18 25.43
CA LEU A 14 2.22 23.75 24.31
C LEU A 14 1.51 22.59 23.57
N PRO A 15 1.29 22.67 22.25
CA PRO A 15 0.75 21.55 21.50
C PRO A 15 1.81 20.44 21.43
N ALA A 16 1.49 19.26 21.95
CA ALA A 16 2.29 18.07 21.74
C ALA A 16 2.23 17.71 20.24
N LEU A 17 3.37 17.79 19.56
CA LEU A 17 3.52 17.26 18.20
C LEU A 17 3.42 15.73 18.30
N ALA A 18 2.24 15.19 17.98
CA ALA A 18 2.08 13.77 17.72
C ALA A 18 3.00 13.41 16.55
N GLN A 19 4.07 12.68 16.83
CA GLN A 19 4.90 12.08 15.80
C GLN A 19 4.07 10.97 15.14
N THR A 20 3.59 11.22 13.93
CA THR A 20 3.01 10.19 13.06
C THR A 20 4.09 9.14 12.82
N GLN A 21 4.08 8.05 13.59
CA GLN A 21 4.88 6.87 13.29
C GLN A 21 4.50 6.38 11.90
N PRO A 22 5.47 6.14 10.98
CA PRO A 22 5.18 5.48 9.73
C PRO A 22 4.50 4.16 10.03
N ALA A 23 3.31 3.93 9.48
CA ALA A 23 2.49 2.76 9.76
C ALA A 23 3.31 1.47 9.55
N GLU A 24 3.57 0.73 10.63
CA GLU A 24 4.29 -0.55 10.62
C GLU A 24 3.65 -1.58 9.66
N SER A 25 2.36 -1.41 9.34
CA SER A 25 1.60 -2.23 8.38
C SER A 25 2.08 -2.17 6.92
N SER A 26 3.02 -1.28 6.60
CA SER A 26 3.54 -1.06 5.24
C SER A 26 4.78 -1.92 4.90
N ARG A 27 5.31 -2.69 5.85
CA ARG A 27 6.57 -3.44 5.67
C ARG A 27 6.30 -4.91 5.39
N ILE A 28 7.09 -5.48 4.49
CA ILE A 28 7.14 -6.92 4.23
C ILE A 28 8.18 -7.57 5.14
N GLU A 29 7.79 -8.60 5.89
CA GLU A 29 8.63 -9.30 6.87
C GLU A 29 9.42 -10.45 6.24
N PHE A 30 10.30 -10.12 5.30
CA PHE A 30 11.33 -11.05 4.81
C PHE A 30 12.72 -10.43 4.98
N PRO A 31 13.77 -11.24 5.23
CA PRO A 31 15.13 -10.73 5.36
C PRO A 31 15.70 -10.09 4.09
N SER A 32 15.24 -10.53 2.92
CA SER A 32 15.61 -9.98 1.62
C SER A 32 14.56 -10.28 0.56
N VAL A 33 14.59 -9.54 -0.55
CA VAL A 33 13.73 -9.76 -1.73
C VAL A 33 13.96 -11.15 -2.32
N ALA A 34 15.21 -11.61 -2.37
CA ALA A 34 15.55 -12.94 -2.86
C ALA A 34 14.97 -14.06 -1.98
N VAL A 35 15.01 -13.89 -0.65
CA VAL A 35 14.37 -14.82 0.30
C VAL A 35 12.85 -14.80 0.12
N ALA A 36 12.24 -13.61 0.01
CA ALA A 36 10.81 -13.47 -0.26
C ALA A 36 10.39 -14.23 -1.52
N LEU A 37 11.12 -14.06 -2.62
CA LEU A 37 10.83 -14.73 -3.89
C LEU A 37 10.90 -16.25 -3.75
N LYS A 38 12.01 -16.75 -3.17
CA LYS A 38 12.23 -18.19 -2.99
C LYS A 38 11.16 -18.81 -2.10
N GLU A 39 10.84 -18.20 -0.97
CA GLU A 39 9.85 -18.75 -0.03
C GLU A 39 8.44 -18.70 -0.61
N LEU A 40 8.06 -17.63 -1.32
CA LEU A 40 6.74 -17.54 -1.96
C LEU A 40 6.58 -18.54 -3.12
N GLN A 41 7.64 -18.78 -3.90
CA GLN A 41 7.63 -19.79 -4.97
C GLN A 41 7.53 -21.22 -4.44
N ALA A 42 8.04 -21.49 -3.24
CA ALA A 42 7.99 -22.81 -2.60
C ALA A 42 6.66 -23.11 -1.90
N ARG A 43 5.70 -22.16 -1.86
CA ARG A 43 4.40 -22.38 -1.23
C ARG A 43 3.50 -23.19 -2.14
N ASP A 44 3.49 -24.50 -1.92
CA ASP A 44 2.59 -25.42 -2.63
C ASP A 44 1.12 -24.98 -2.48
N GLY A 45 0.43 -24.82 -3.63
CA GLY A 45 -1.01 -24.60 -3.71
C GLY A 45 -1.54 -23.22 -3.29
N ASN A 46 -0.71 -22.34 -2.73
CA ASN A 46 -1.14 -21.02 -2.26
C ASN A 46 -0.86 -19.88 -3.23
N GLY A 47 0.01 -20.09 -4.23
CA GLY A 47 0.44 -19.06 -5.17
C GLY A 47 0.42 -19.52 -6.63
N THR A 48 0.08 -18.62 -7.56
CA THR A 48 0.35 -18.80 -9.00
C THR A 48 1.44 -17.83 -9.43
N VAL A 49 2.56 -18.35 -9.94
CA VAL A 49 3.68 -17.57 -10.45
C VAL A 49 3.45 -17.26 -11.93
N VAL A 50 3.53 -15.99 -12.30
CA VAL A 50 3.41 -15.49 -13.67
C VAL A 50 4.58 -14.56 -13.94
N VAL A 51 5.33 -14.81 -15.02
CA VAL A 51 6.37 -13.89 -15.49
C VAL A 51 5.83 -13.15 -16.70
N HIS A 52 5.82 -11.83 -16.64
CA HIS A 52 5.33 -10.97 -17.70
C HIS A 52 6.40 -10.72 -18.77
N ALA A 53 5.98 -10.30 -19.96
CA ALA A 53 6.89 -10.02 -21.08
C ALA A 53 7.86 -8.86 -20.79
N ASP A 54 7.51 -7.96 -19.87
CA ASP A 54 8.36 -6.88 -19.36
C ASP A 54 9.29 -7.32 -18.21
N GLY A 55 9.31 -8.62 -17.89
CA GLY A 55 10.20 -9.25 -16.91
C GLY A 55 9.66 -9.29 -15.49
N TRP A 56 8.55 -8.63 -15.18
CA TRP A 56 7.99 -8.67 -13.83
C TRP A 56 7.57 -10.08 -13.44
N THR A 57 7.98 -10.53 -12.26
CA THR A 57 7.48 -11.78 -11.68
C THR A 57 6.33 -11.45 -10.73
N ILE A 58 5.15 -11.96 -11.03
CA ILE A 58 3.94 -11.80 -10.22
C ILE A 58 3.61 -13.13 -9.54
N ILE A 59 3.39 -13.09 -8.23
CA ILE A 59 2.87 -14.23 -7.47
C ILE A 59 1.49 -13.85 -6.94
N ASN A 60 0.44 -14.51 -7.42
CA ASN A 60 -0.92 -14.29 -6.96
C ASN A 60 -1.26 -15.33 -5.89
N GLU A 61 -1.69 -14.91 -4.70
CA GLU A 61 -2.19 -15.76 -3.61
C GLU A 61 -3.70 -15.51 -3.40
N PRO A 62 -4.60 -16.20 -4.13
CA PRO A 62 -6.04 -15.89 -4.14
C PRO A 62 -6.69 -16.01 -2.76
N LEU A 63 -6.30 -17.01 -1.97
CA LEU A 63 -6.84 -17.23 -0.62
C LEU A 63 -6.49 -16.09 0.35
N ALA A 64 -5.32 -15.47 0.17
CA ALA A 64 -4.90 -14.30 0.92
C ALA A 64 -5.39 -12.98 0.30
N SER A 65 -6.04 -13.02 -0.88
CA SER A 65 -6.32 -11.85 -1.71
C SER A 65 -5.07 -10.98 -1.96
N ALA A 66 -3.91 -11.63 -2.02
CA ALA A 66 -2.62 -10.97 -2.11
C ALA A 66 -2.03 -11.14 -3.52
N GLN A 67 -1.39 -10.09 -4.01
CA GLN A 67 -0.56 -10.12 -5.20
C GLN A 67 0.81 -9.55 -4.85
N TRP A 68 1.85 -10.32 -5.18
CA TRP A 68 3.25 -9.92 -5.02
C TRP A 68 3.81 -9.60 -6.38
N SER A 69 4.47 -8.45 -6.51
CA SER A 69 5.09 -7.96 -7.74
C SER A 69 6.58 -7.76 -7.51
N PHE A 70 7.40 -8.56 -8.17
CA PHE A 70 8.86 -8.50 -8.10
C PHE A 70 9.42 -7.76 -9.31
N ALA A 71 10.19 -6.71 -9.03
CA ALA A 71 10.83 -5.93 -10.08
C ALA A 71 11.85 -6.78 -10.85
N PRO A 72 11.90 -6.68 -12.19
CA PRO A 72 12.92 -7.35 -12.99
C PRO A 72 14.30 -6.72 -12.85
N ASP A 73 15.34 -7.46 -13.25
CA ASP A 73 16.67 -6.89 -13.47
C ASP A 73 16.60 -5.68 -14.42
N GLY A 74 17.34 -4.62 -14.11
CA GLY A 74 17.35 -3.37 -14.88
C GLY A 74 16.20 -2.41 -14.55
N HIS A 75 15.23 -2.81 -13.74
CA HIS A 75 14.25 -1.88 -13.17
C HIS A 75 14.94 -0.93 -12.18
N HIS A 76 14.54 0.35 -12.16
CA HIS A 76 15.17 1.39 -11.32
C HIS A 76 15.14 1.06 -9.82
N ALA A 77 14.12 0.34 -9.37
CA ALA A 77 13.96 -0.10 -7.99
C ALA A 77 14.36 -1.57 -7.75
N TYR A 78 15.17 -2.17 -8.63
CA TYR A 78 15.65 -3.54 -8.42
C TYR A 78 16.78 -3.60 -7.35
N PRO A 79 16.79 -4.59 -6.45
CA PRO A 79 15.74 -5.59 -6.22
C PRO A 79 14.64 -5.04 -5.29
N SER A 80 13.38 -5.33 -5.64
CA SER A 80 12.22 -5.00 -4.81
C SER A 80 11.05 -5.95 -5.03
N VAL A 81 10.20 -6.01 -4.00
CA VAL A 81 8.89 -6.65 -4.04
C VAL A 81 7.84 -5.75 -3.43
N VAL A 82 6.69 -5.65 -4.09
CA VAL A 82 5.49 -4.97 -3.58
C VAL A 82 4.38 -5.99 -3.40
N ARG A 83 3.80 -6.04 -2.19
CA ARG A 83 2.60 -6.82 -1.88
C ARG A 83 1.40 -5.91 -1.86
N ARG A 84 0.36 -6.29 -2.59
CA ARG A 84 -0.97 -5.66 -2.52
C ARG A 84 -2.00 -6.66 -2.04
N ILE A 85 -2.76 -6.30 -1.00
CA ILE A 85 -3.92 -7.05 -0.54
C ILE A 85 -5.18 -6.27 -0.91
N ILE A 86 -6.03 -6.86 -1.73
CA ILE A 86 -7.26 -6.21 -2.20
C ILE A 86 -8.40 -6.65 -1.28
N ARG A 87 -8.98 -5.71 -0.52
CA ARG A 87 -10.14 -5.98 0.34
C ARG A 87 -11.40 -5.36 -0.24
N ARG A 88 -12.51 -6.10 -0.16
CA ARG A 88 -13.86 -5.60 -0.43
C ARG A 88 -14.63 -5.47 0.87
N SER A 89 -15.22 -4.31 1.11
CA SER A 89 -16.17 -4.13 2.20
C SER A 89 -17.53 -4.71 1.82
N SER A 90 -18.36 -4.98 2.84
CA SER A 90 -19.77 -5.36 2.64
C SER A 90 -20.59 -4.27 1.93
N ALA A 91 -20.19 -3.00 2.03
CA ALA A 91 -20.80 -1.87 1.33
C ALA A 91 -20.34 -1.75 -0.14
N GLY A 92 -19.54 -2.68 -0.64
CA GLY A 92 -19.05 -2.69 -2.03
C GLY A 92 -17.88 -1.76 -2.31
N SER A 93 -17.31 -1.10 -1.29
CA SER A 93 -16.06 -0.35 -1.46
C SER A 93 -14.87 -1.29 -1.55
N VAL A 94 -13.84 -0.88 -2.30
CA VAL A 94 -12.57 -1.59 -2.41
C VAL A 94 -11.48 -0.75 -1.77
N SER A 95 -10.62 -1.40 -0.99
CA SER A 95 -9.35 -0.85 -0.52
C SER A 95 -8.21 -1.76 -0.96
N VAL A 96 -7.04 -1.15 -1.16
CA VAL A 96 -5.80 -1.86 -1.47
C VAL A 96 -4.81 -1.54 -0.36
N GLU A 97 -4.38 -2.57 0.36
CA GLU A 97 -3.31 -2.48 1.36
C GLU A 97 -1.99 -2.81 0.68
N THR A 98 -1.05 -1.87 0.69
CA THR A 98 0.22 -1.99 -0.02
C THR A 98 1.38 -2.02 0.97
N ALA A 99 2.25 -3.01 0.82
CA ALA A 99 3.48 -3.15 1.58
C ALA A 99 4.65 -3.40 0.62
N SER A 100 5.88 -3.04 1.01
CA SER A 100 7.06 -3.29 0.17
C SER A 100 8.29 -3.72 0.96
N LEU A 101 9.19 -4.39 0.25
CA LEU A 101 10.58 -4.60 0.61
C LEU A 101 11.42 -4.21 -0.61
N CYS A 102 12.30 -3.23 -0.43
CA CYS A 102 13.09 -2.66 -1.50
C CYS A 102 14.52 -2.46 -1.02
N GLU A 103 15.48 -2.97 -1.78
CA GLU A 103 16.91 -2.95 -1.47
C GLU A 103 17.69 -1.99 -2.40
N ALA A 104 16.97 -1.28 -3.28
CA ALA A 104 17.50 -0.23 -4.11
C ALA A 104 17.73 1.08 -3.31
N PRO A 105 18.36 2.12 -3.90
CA PRO A 105 18.46 3.42 -3.25
C PRO A 105 17.08 3.97 -2.85
N GLN A 106 17.00 4.64 -1.69
CA GLN A 106 15.73 5.10 -1.10
C GLN A 106 14.88 5.93 -2.07
N ALA A 107 15.50 6.77 -2.91
CA ALA A 107 14.81 7.57 -3.91
C ALA A 107 14.06 6.70 -4.94
N GLU A 108 14.69 5.63 -5.41
CA GLU A 108 14.10 4.68 -6.36
C GLU A 108 12.99 3.86 -5.71
N CYS A 109 13.17 3.43 -4.46
CA CYS A 109 12.11 2.75 -3.69
C CYS A 109 10.88 3.65 -3.48
N SER A 110 11.12 4.95 -3.23
CA SER A 110 10.03 5.93 -3.02
C SER A 110 9.26 6.21 -4.32
N LYS A 111 9.98 6.21 -5.45
CA LYS A 111 9.39 6.33 -6.78
C LYS A 111 8.52 5.11 -7.10
N LEU A 112 9.03 3.89 -6.87
CA LEU A 112 8.26 2.65 -7.02
C LEU A 112 6.95 2.68 -6.22
N LEU A 113 7.00 3.07 -4.95
CA LEU A 113 5.81 3.15 -4.10
C LEU A 113 4.78 4.16 -4.63
N SER A 114 5.25 5.28 -5.20
CA SER A 114 4.36 6.29 -5.80
C SER A 114 3.68 5.76 -7.07
N GLU A 115 4.40 4.99 -7.90
CA GLU A 115 3.85 4.33 -9.10
C GLU A 115 2.77 3.31 -8.73
N PHE A 116 3.01 2.50 -7.69
CA PHE A 116 2.03 1.54 -7.19
C PHE A 116 0.82 2.22 -6.55
N ALA A 117 1.01 3.29 -5.77
CA ALA A 117 -0.10 4.07 -5.21
C ALA A 117 -1.00 4.65 -6.32
N ALA A 118 -0.40 5.18 -7.40
CA ALA A 118 -1.15 5.68 -8.55
C ALA A 118 -1.89 4.56 -9.30
N MET A 119 -1.34 3.35 -9.34
CA MET A 119 -2.04 2.17 -9.89
C MET A 119 -3.22 1.75 -9.00
N ASP A 120 -3.04 1.73 -7.69
CA ASP A 120 -4.06 1.31 -6.72
C ASP A 120 -5.26 2.26 -6.71
N GLU A 121 -5.01 3.56 -6.86
CA GLU A 121 -6.07 4.57 -7.01
C GLU A 121 -6.88 4.33 -8.29
N ARG A 122 -6.22 4.04 -9.43
CA ARG A 122 -6.91 3.72 -10.69
C ARG A 122 -7.79 2.47 -10.56
N ILE A 123 -7.32 1.43 -9.88
CA ILE A 123 -8.10 0.22 -9.60
C ILE A 123 -9.35 0.61 -8.79
N THR A 124 -9.16 1.34 -7.69
CA THR A 124 -10.24 1.74 -6.79
C THR A 124 -11.29 2.61 -7.51
N GLN A 125 -10.86 3.57 -8.32
CA GLN A 125 -11.73 4.44 -9.11
C GLN A 125 -12.53 3.65 -10.15
N SER A 126 -11.90 2.71 -10.85
CA SER A 126 -12.57 1.90 -11.86
C SER A 126 -13.71 1.05 -11.27
N ILE A 127 -13.50 0.51 -10.07
CA ILE A 127 -14.51 -0.31 -9.38
C ILE A 127 -15.66 0.58 -8.87
N LYS A 128 -15.34 1.75 -8.28
CA LYS A 128 -16.35 2.74 -7.89
C LYS A 128 -17.23 3.17 -9.07
N ALA A 129 -16.63 3.41 -10.23
CA ALA A 129 -17.35 3.80 -11.44
C ALA A 129 -18.31 2.70 -11.93
N ARG A 130 -17.84 1.44 -11.98
CA ARG A 130 -18.68 0.29 -12.35
C ARG A 130 -19.84 0.06 -11.38
N GLY A 131 -19.60 0.21 -10.07
CA GLY A 131 -20.65 0.13 -9.05
C GLY A 131 -21.78 1.15 -9.28
N ARG A 132 -21.44 2.38 -9.64
CA ARG A 132 -22.42 3.43 -9.98
C ARG A 132 -23.20 3.13 -11.26
N GLN A 133 -22.54 2.57 -12.27
CA GLN A 133 -23.19 2.21 -13.54
C GLN A 133 -24.17 1.05 -13.35
N GLY A 134 -23.79 0.02 -12.57
CA GLY A 134 -24.66 -1.11 -12.24
C GLY A 134 -25.90 -0.73 -11.42
N SER A 135 -25.81 0.30 -10.57
CA SER A 135 -26.96 0.81 -9.81
C SER A 135 -27.91 1.70 -10.63
N THR A 136 -27.51 2.13 -11.83
CA THR A 136 -28.29 3.07 -12.67
C THR A 136 -29.02 2.36 -13.81
N GLN A 137 -28.84 1.04 -14.00
CA GLN A 137 -29.56 0.28 -15.01
C GLN A 137 -30.92 -0.19 -14.45
N PRO A 138 -32.06 0.23 -15.01
CA PRO A 138 -33.36 -0.27 -14.57
C PRO A 138 -33.46 -1.76 -14.90
N ALA A 139 -33.99 -2.54 -13.96
CA ALA A 139 -34.36 -3.94 -14.20
C ALA A 139 -35.35 -3.98 -15.38
N GLN A 140 -35.02 -4.74 -16.41
CA GLN A 140 -35.95 -5.09 -17.49
C GLN A 140 -36.85 -6.23 -17.06
#